data_AF-F0YQD1-F1
#
_entry.id   AF-F0YQD1-F1
#
_cell.length_a   1.000
_cell.length_b   1.000
_cell.length_c   1.000
_cell.angle_alpha   90.00
_cell.angle_beta   90.00
_cell.angle_gamma   90.00
#
_symmetry.space_group_name_H-M   'P 1'
#
loop_
_entity.id
_entity.type
_entity.pdbx_description
1 polymer ?
#
loop_
_entity_poly.entity_id
_entity_poly.type
_entity_poly.pdbx_seq_one_letter_code
_entity_poly.pdbx_strand_id
1 'polypeptide(L)'
;SPVFVQWLECVAWVLRQFPRAFEFSEALLVFVADGAASGLFGTFLGDTERDRKWVMRCPKRTVSLWTYVLNAPAKPHYLNATYQAFHGPLWPSASQKRAAVWHEYY
;
A
#
# COMPACT_ATOMS: atom_id res chain seq x y z
N SER A 1 -7.99 9.47 12.79
CA SER A 1 -8.79 9.42 11.55
C SER A 1 -8.13 8.44 10.59
N PRO A 2 -8.83 7.43 10.03
CA PRO A 2 -8.23 6.37 9.21
C PRO A 2 -8.04 6.78 7.73
N VAL A 3 -7.61 8.02 7.45
CA VAL A 3 -7.56 8.57 6.08
C VAL A 3 -6.68 7.73 5.16
N PHE A 4 -5.53 7.28 5.65
CA PHE A 4 -4.60 6.46 4.86
C PHE A 4 -5.16 5.06 4.58
N VAL A 5 -5.84 4.45 5.56
CA VAL A 5 -6.49 3.14 5.39
C VAL A 5 -7.65 3.24 4.39
N GLN A 6 -8.44 4.31 4.45
CA GLN A 6 -9.49 4.59 3.45
C GLN A 6 -8.93 4.76 2.04
N TRP A 7 -7.76 5.40 1.92
CA TRP A 7 -7.07 5.49 0.63
C TRP A 7 -6.63 4.10 0.13
N LEU A 8 -6.08 3.24 0.98
CA LEU A 8 -5.72 1.87 0.62
C LEU A 8 -6.93 1.03 0.20
N GLU A 9 -8.07 1.18 0.89
CA GLU A 9 -9.33 0.53 0.52
C GLU A 9 -9.80 0.95 -0.89
N CYS A 10 -9.74 2.25 -1.20
CA CYS A 10 -10.00 2.74 -2.56
C CYS A 10 -9.06 2.10 -3.60
N VAL A 11 -7.77 1.95 -3.29
CA VAL A 11 -6.80 1.29 -4.18
C VAL A 11 -7.15 -0.19 -4.37
N ALA A 12 -7.51 -0.90 -3.29
CA ALA A 12 -7.97 -2.30 -3.35
C ALA A 12 -9.22 -2.44 -4.23
N TRP A 13 -10.17 -1.51 -4.14
CA TRP A 13 -11.36 -1.50 -5.01
C TRP A 13 -11.02 -1.32 -6.48
N VAL A 14 -10.09 -0.42 -6.81
CA VAL A 14 -9.64 -0.24 -8.20
C VAL A 14 -8.88 -1.48 -8.69
N LEU A 15 -8.05 -2.09 -7.83
CA LEU A 15 -7.33 -3.33 -8.13
C LEU A 15 -8.30 -4.47 -8.46
N ARG A 16 -9.39 -4.64 -7.69
CA ARG A 16 -10.42 -5.66 -7.97
C ARG A 16 -11.19 -5.40 -9.27
N GLN A 17 -11.44 -4.14 -9.61
CA GLN A 17 -12.08 -3.78 -10.89
C GLN A 17 -11.16 -4.03 -12.10
N PHE A 18 -9.84 -3.96 -11.89
CA PHE A 18 -8.83 -4.13 -12.93
C PHE A 18 -7.73 -5.11 -12.50
N PRO A 19 -8.02 -6.41 -12.42
CA PRO A 19 -7.13 -7.40 -11.79
C PRO A 19 -5.78 -7.59 -12.48
N ARG A 20 -5.60 -7.09 -13.70
CA ARG A 20 -4.33 -7.17 -14.46
C ARG A 20 -3.59 -5.85 -14.59
N ALA A 21 -4.17 -4.73 -14.14
CA ALA A 21 -3.62 -3.41 -14.39
C ALA A 21 -2.52 -2.99 -13.40
N PHE A 22 -2.39 -3.69 -12.25
CA PHE A 22 -1.42 -3.39 -11.21
C PHE A 22 -0.38 -4.49 -11.07
N GLU A 23 0.89 -4.11 -10.97
CA GLU A 23 2.01 -5.04 -10.73
C GLU A 23 1.96 -5.62 -9.32
N PHE A 24 1.46 -4.85 -8.36
CA PHE A 24 1.32 -5.30 -6.98
C PHE A 24 0.01 -6.02 -6.71
N SER A 25 0.02 -6.91 -5.73
CA SER A 25 -1.15 -7.62 -5.23
C SER A 25 -1.77 -6.93 -4.01
N GLU A 26 -2.97 -7.35 -3.65
CA GLU A 26 -3.67 -6.89 -2.44
C GLU A 26 -2.90 -7.17 -1.14
N ALA A 27 -2.05 -8.21 -1.13
CA ALA A 27 -1.16 -8.52 -0.02
C ALA A 27 -0.19 -7.37 0.30
N LEU A 28 0.24 -6.60 -0.71
CA LEU A 28 1.06 -5.41 -0.48
C LEU A 28 0.27 -4.33 0.27
N LEU A 29 -0.99 -4.13 -0.09
CA LEU A 29 -1.84 -3.10 0.52
C LEU A 29 -2.09 -3.40 2.00
N VAL A 30 -2.38 -4.66 2.34
CA VAL A 30 -2.51 -5.14 3.72
C VAL A 30 -1.20 -4.90 4.49
N PHE A 31 -0.05 -5.31 3.94
CA PHE A 31 1.24 -5.11 4.58
C PHE A 31 1.59 -3.64 4.81
N VAL A 32 1.22 -2.75 3.87
CA VAL A 32 1.41 -1.30 4.01
C VAL A 32 0.51 -0.73 5.11
N ALA A 33 -0.74 -1.19 5.21
CA ALA A 33 -1.66 -0.78 6.27
C ALA A 33 -1.13 -1.18 7.66
N ASP A 34 -0.69 -2.43 7.80
CA ASP A 34 -0.08 -2.93 9.05
C ASP A 34 1.23 -2.19 9.37
N GLY A 35 2.05 -1.93 8.35
CA GLY A 35 3.29 -1.18 8.49
C GLY A 35 3.09 0.27 8.92
N ALA A 36 1.96 0.89 8.54
CA ALA A 36 1.59 2.23 8.97
C ALA A 36 1.06 2.27 10.41
N ALA A 37 0.36 1.22 10.85
CA ALA A 37 -0.21 1.14 12.21
C ALA A 37 0.79 0.62 13.26
N SER A 38 1.71 -0.25 12.87
CA SER A 38 2.60 -0.98 13.80
C SER A 38 3.75 -0.17 14.40
N GLY A 39 4.17 0.92 13.73
CA GLY A 39 5.37 1.67 14.12
C GLY A 39 6.69 0.91 13.94
N LEU A 40 6.67 -0.28 13.32
CA LEU A 40 7.84 -1.12 13.08
C LEU A 40 8.86 -0.44 12.13
N PHE A 41 8.35 0.33 11.17
CA PHE A 41 9.14 1.02 10.16
C PHE A 41 9.11 2.52 10.37
N GLY A 42 10.21 3.20 10.03
CA GLY A 42 10.23 4.67 10.04
C GLY A 42 9.65 5.33 8.79
N THR A 43 9.00 4.55 7.93
CA THR A 43 8.41 5.04 6.67
C THR A 43 7.27 6.02 6.92
N PHE A 44 6.40 5.72 7.89
CA PHE A 44 5.18 6.49 8.19
C PHE A 44 5.25 7.25 9.53
N LEU A 45 6.44 7.39 10.12
CA LEU A 45 6.61 8.14 11.37
C LEU A 45 6.73 9.65 11.12
N GLY A 46 6.08 10.43 11.98
CA GLY A 46 6.08 11.89 11.96
C GLY A 46 5.01 12.50 11.06
N ASP A 47 4.68 13.75 11.35
CA ASP A 47 3.64 14.48 10.60
C ASP A 47 4.20 15.21 9.39
N THR A 48 5.51 15.49 9.39
CA THR A 48 6.19 16.19 8.31
C THR A 48 7.51 15.54 7.93
N GLU A 49 7.95 15.80 6.70
CA GLU A 49 9.27 15.38 6.24
C GLU A 49 10.39 15.98 7.12
N ARG A 50 10.20 17.22 7.60
CA ARG A 50 11.15 17.89 8.49
C ARG A 50 11.32 17.09 9.77
N ASP A 51 10.23 16.72 10.43
CA ASP A 51 10.28 16.00 11.70
C ASP A 51 10.91 14.62 11.50
N ARG A 52 10.48 13.92 10.44
CA ARG A 52 11.00 12.58 10.10
C ARG A 52 12.51 12.58 9.86
N LYS A 53 13.02 13.57 9.11
CA LYS A 53 14.45 13.65 8.75
C LYS A 53 15.31 14.24 9.86
N TRP A 54 14.89 15.35 10.45
CA TRP A 54 15.77 16.18 11.29
C TRP A 54 15.55 16.00 12.78
N VAL A 55 14.30 15.86 13.22
CA VAL A 55 13.95 15.70 14.64
C VAL A 55 14.12 14.25 15.07
N MET A 56 13.43 13.32 14.39
CA MET A 56 13.44 11.90 14.72
C MET A 56 14.62 11.14 14.12
N ARG A 57 15.22 11.67 13.03
CA ARG A 57 16.33 11.06 12.29
C ARG A 57 16.01 9.64 11.79
N CYS A 58 14.76 9.40 11.37
CA CYS A 58 14.26 8.09 10.94
C CYS A 58 15.17 7.41 9.90
N PRO A 59 15.66 8.09 8.83
CA PRO A 59 16.50 7.43 7.82
C PRO A 59 17.79 6.78 8.36
N LYS A 60 18.28 7.23 9.53
CA LYS A 60 19.49 6.69 10.17
C LYS A 60 19.19 5.73 11.32
N ARG A 61 17.98 5.77 11.87
CA ARG A 61 17.61 5.07 13.12
C ARG A 61 16.60 3.95 12.93
N THR A 62 15.99 3.87 11.76
CA THR A 62 14.89 2.94 11.47
C THR A 62 15.05 2.35 10.08
N VAL A 63 14.39 1.22 9.84
CA VAL A 63 14.34 0.59 8.52
C VAL A 63 13.14 1.10 7.74
N SER A 64 13.30 1.23 6.42
CA SER A 64 12.20 1.54 5.51
C SER A 64 11.36 0.28 5.26
N LEU A 65 10.03 0.42 5.32
CA LEU A 65 9.09 -0.62 4.90
C LEU A 65 9.45 -1.19 3.51
N TRP A 66 9.85 -0.32 2.59
CA TRP A 66 10.20 -0.71 1.22
C TRP A 66 11.45 -1.58 1.15
N THR A 67 12.35 -1.48 2.13
CA THR A 67 13.51 -2.38 2.22
C THR A 67 13.06 -3.82 2.40
N TYR A 68 11.98 -4.05 3.15
CA TYR A 68 11.40 -5.39 3.32
C TYR A 68 10.64 -5.83 2.06
N VAL A 69 9.77 -4.97 1.54
CA VAL A 69 8.96 -5.27 0.34
C VAL A 69 9.81 -5.62 -0.88
N LEU A 70 10.89 -4.88 -1.10
CA LEU A 70 11.77 -5.06 -2.25
C LEU A 70 12.82 -6.16 -2.04
N ASN A 71 12.92 -6.72 -0.84
CA ASN A 71 13.85 -7.81 -0.59
C ASN A 71 13.44 -9.07 -1.36
N ALA A 72 14.42 -9.74 -1.98
CA ALA A 72 14.20 -10.88 -2.88
C ALA A 72 13.27 -11.99 -2.35
N PRO A 73 13.33 -12.43 -1.08
CA PRO A 73 12.45 -13.49 -0.58
C PRO A 73 11.00 -13.01 -0.38
N ALA A 74 10.77 -11.73 -0.09
CA ALA A 74 9.43 -11.20 0.17
C ALA A 74 8.77 -10.65 -1.10
N LYS A 75 9.56 -10.13 -2.04
CA LYS A 75 9.08 -9.47 -3.27
C LYS A 75 8.03 -10.28 -4.03
N PRO A 76 8.21 -11.59 -4.33
CA PRO A 76 7.22 -12.35 -5.08
C PRO A 76 5.83 -12.44 -4.43
N HIS A 77 5.75 -12.34 -3.10
CA HIS A 77 4.48 -12.37 -2.37
C HIS A 77 3.61 -11.13 -2.65
N TYR A 78 4.25 -10.00 -2.96
CA TYR A 78 3.59 -8.73 -3.20
C TYR A 78 3.30 -8.47 -4.68
N LEU A 79 3.70 -9.37 -5.58
CA LEU A 79 3.50 -9.22 -7.02
C LEU A 79 2.23 -9.93 -7.48
N ASN A 80 1.59 -9.34 -8.48
CA ASN A 80 0.44 -9.90 -9.18
C ASN A 80 0.90 -10.74 -10.36
N ALA A 81 0.72 -12.06 -10.27
CA ALA A 81 1.10 -13.00 -11.34
C ALA A 81 0.34 -12.79 -12.66
N THR A 82 -0.80 -12.07 -12.63
CA THR A 82 -1.62 -11.80 -13.82
C THR A 82 -1.42 -10.40 -14.40
N TYR A 83 -0.44 -9.64 -13.88
CA TYR A 83 -0.15 -8.29 -14.33
C TYR A 83 0.14 -8.24 -15.84
N GLN A 84 -0.47 -7.27 -16.51
CA GLN A 84 -0.24 -6.95 -17.91
C GLN A 84 -0.03 -5.44 -18.02
N ALA A 85 1.07 -5.03 -18.66
CA ALA A 85 1.36 -3.62 -18.87
C ALA A 85 0.20 -2.94 -19.61
N PHE A 86 -0.41 -1.96 -18.96
CA PHE A 86 -1.51 -1.17 -19.50
C PHE A 86 -1.08 0.30 -19.53
N HIS A 87 -1.18 0.92 -20.71
CA HIS A 87 -0.70 2.29 -20.94
C HIS A 87 -1.83 3.34 -21.04
N GLY A 88 -3.09 2.91 -20.86
CA GLY A 88 -4.25 3.80 -20.89
C GLY A 88 -4.69 4.27 -19.49
N PRO A 89 -5.64 5.21 -19.42
CA PRO A 89 -6.30 5.57 -18.16
C PRO A 89 -7.26 4.46 -17.71
N LEU A 90 -7.35 4.27 -16.39
CA LEU A 90 -8.39 3.43 -15.77
C LEU A 90 -9.59 4.30 -15.39
N TRP A 91 -10.79 3.82 -15.68
CA TRP A 91 -12.05 4.49 -15.35
C TRP A 91 -12.89 3.63 -14.40
N PRO A 92 -12.55 3.61 -13.09
CA PRO A 92 -13.26 2.79 -12.12
C PRO A 92 -14.70 3.27 -11.90
N SER A 93 -15.61 2.35 -11.66
CA SER A 93 -16.96 2.66 -11.22
C SER A 93 -16.97 2.94 -9.72
N ALA A 94 -17.46 4.11 -9.32
CA ALA A 94 -17.68 4.49 -7.92
C ALA A 94 -19.07 4.06 -7.39
N SER A 95 -19.72 3.10 -8.05
CA SER A 95 -21.06 2.64 -7.66
C SER A 95 -21.02 1.93 -6.31
N GLN A 96 -21.85 2.38 -5.36
CA GLN A 96 -22.00 1.73 -4.06
C GLN A 96 -22.47 0.27 -4.15
N LYS A 97 -23.13 -0.12 -5.25
CA LYS A 97 -23.49 -1.53 -5.50
C LYS A 97 -22.28 -2.44 -5.72
N ARG A 98 -21.11 -1.85 -6.01
CA ARG A 98 -19.83 -2.52 -6.22
C ARG A 98 -18.83 -2.25 -5.09
N ALA A 99 -19.16 -1.33 -4.19
CA ALA A 99 -18.39 -1.10 -2.98
C ALA A 99 -18.63 -2.28 -2.04
N ALA A 100 -17.58 -3.06 -1.80
CA ALA A 100 -17.60 -4.16 -0.85
C ALA A 100 -16.57 -3.85 0.25
N VAL A 101 -16.83 -4.35 1.45
CA VAL A 101 -15.89 -4.25 2.56
C VAL A 101 -14.56 -4.88 2.14
N TRP A 102 -13.45 -4.24 2.52
CA TRP A 102 -12.13 -4.81 2.33
C TRP A 102 -11.86 -5.95 3.34
N HIS A 103 -12.41 -7.13 3.06
CA HIS A 103 -12.31 -8.32 3.93
C HIS A 103 -10.89 -8.83 4.14
N GLU A 104 -9.98 -8.48 3.26
CA GLU A 104 -8.57 -8.85 3.36
C GLU A 104 -7.84 -8.02 4.42
N TYR A 105 -8.44 -6.92 4.89
CA TYR A 105 -7.90 -6.06 5.96
C TYR A 105 -8.75 -6.01 7.23
N TYR A 106 -10.09 -6.05 7.12
CA TYR A 106 -11.03 -6.04 8.25
C TYR A 106 -11.52 -7.45 8.63
#